data_AF-A0A2N7IQC5-F1
#
_entry.id   AF-A0A2N7IQC5-F1
#
_cell.length_a   1.000
_cell.length_b   1.000
_cell.length_c   1.000
_cell.angle_alpha   90.00
_cell.angle_beta   90.00
_cell.angle_gamma   90.00
#
_symmetry.space_group_name_H-M   'P 1'
#
loop_
_entity.id
_entity.type
_entity.pdbx_description
1 polymer ?
#
loop_
_entity_poly.entity_id
_entity_poly.type
_entity_poly.pdbx_seq_one_letter_code
_entity_poly.pdbx_strand_id
1 'polypeptide(L)'
;MRKFKSVIIGMTMVCFTLPSIAKVTLDDVYQADAQDRAEDLARNADYIARHSSPLEPNVGGSNPGQVVEYSTGGETTTVITKTLKSTNGWACALSKVSGYYGRGLKGTDAHVYQSGGYWRLKSGRASCGGCAVSAKAICWQTQ
;
A
#
# COMPACT_ATOMS: atom_id res chain seq x y z
N MET A 1 -21.65 12.54 95.88
CA MET A 1 -20.52 11.64 95.55
C MET A 1 -20.17 11.78 94.07
N ARG A 2 -18.93 11.43 93.74
CA ARG A 2 -18.15 11.68 92.52
C ARG A 2 -18.83 11.45 91.16
N LYS A 3 -18.38 12.29 90.22
CA LYS A 3 -18.58 12.30 88.76
C LYS A 3 -18.29 10.95 88.11
N PHE A 4 -19.11 10.53 87.15
CA PHE A 4 -18.72 9.58 86.10
C PHE A 4 -18.90 10.25 84.73
N LYS A 5 -17.76 10.56 84.09
CA LYS A 5 -17.69 10.97 82.69
C LYS A 5 -17.70 9.70 81.84
N SER A 6 -18.75 9.48 81.06
CA SER A 6 -18.73 8.46 80.00
C SER A 6 -18.19 9.11 78.72
N VAL A 7 -16.96 8.74 78.39
CA VAL A 7 -16.31 9.08 77.12
C VAL A 7 -16.89 8.16 76.05
N ILE A 8 -17.69 8.70 75.13
CA ILE A 8 -18.14 7.98 73.94
C ILE A 8 -17.06 8.14 72.87
N ILE A 9 -16.26 7.09 72.70
CA ILE A 9 -15.40 6.89 71.53
C ILE A 9 -16.30 6.27 70.45
N GLY A 10 -16.50 6.98 69.33
CA GLY A 10 -17.44 6.56 68.28
C GLY A 10 -16.95 6.94 66.89
N MET A 11 -15.94 6.22 66.41
CA MET A 11 -15.71 5.75 65.04
C MET A 11 -15.94 6.74 63.87
N THR A 12 -14.91 7.49 63.50
CA THR A 12 -14.79 8.13 62.18
C THR A 12 -14.63 7.06 61.11
N MET A 13 -15.69 6.79 60.35
CA MET A 13 -15.64 5.95 59.15
C MET A 13 -15.03 6.76 58.01
N VAL A 14 -13.73 6.56 57.75
CA VAL A 14 -13.08 7.09 56.55
C VAL A 14 -13.46 6.19 55.38
N CYS A 15 -14.42 6.63 54.57
CA CYS A 15 -14.72 6.00 53.29
C CYS A 15 -13.57 6.27 52.32
N PHE A 16 -12.68 5.29 52.13
CA PHE A 16 -11.74 5.29 51.02
C PHE A 16 -12.50 4.98 49.73
N THR A 17 -12.87 6.00 48.97
CA THR A 17 -13.32 5.83 47.59
C THR A 17 -12.10 5.51 46.74
N LEU A 18 -11.87 4.22 46.44
CA LEU A 18 -10.91 3.82 45.41
C LEU A 18 -11.40 4.39 44.07
N PRO A 19 -10.54 5.03 43.25
CA PRO A 19 -10.93 5.40 41.90
C PRO A 19 -11.23 4.11 41.13
N SER A 20 -12.47 3.96 40.65
CA SER A 20 -12.78 2.92 39.68
C SER A 20 -11.97 3.22 38.42
N ILE A 21 -10.90 2.45 38.18
CA ILE A 21 -10.20 2.50 36.90
C ILE A 21 -11.14 1.83 35.90
N ALA A 22 -11.97 2.64 35.24
CA ALA A 22 -12.81 2.18 34.15
C ALA A 22 -11.90 1.56 33.09
N LYS A 23 -12.16 0.30 32.74
CA LYS A 23 -11.42 -0.37 31.66
C LYS A 23 -11.78 0.32 30.35
N VAL A 24 -10.79 0.93 29.70
CA VAL A 24 -10.91 1.40 28.32
C VAL A 24 -11.18 0.17 27.45
N THR A 25 -12.34 0.16 26.82
CA THR A 25 -12.71 -0.89 25.86
C THR A 25 -12.27 -0.49 24.47
N LEU A 26 -12.21 -1.47 23.57
CA LEU A 26 -11.85 -1.21 22.16
C LEU A 26 -12.85 -0.26 21.49
N ASP A 27 -14.12 -0.31 21.90
CA ASP A 27 -15.17 0.57 21.41
C ASP A 27 -14.95 2.03 21.85
N ASP A 28 -14.43 2.24 23.07
CA ASP A 28 -14.09 3.59 23.55
C ASP A 28 -12.97 4.23 22.71
N VAL A 29 -12.00 3.42 22.25
CA VAL A 29 -10.93 3.87 21.35
C VAL A 29 -11.49 4.21 19.97
N TYR A 30 -12.36 3.35 19.40
CA TYR A 30 -12.97 3.62 18.11
C TYR A 30 -13.89 4.85 18.12
N GLN A 31 -14.56 5.13 19.23
CA GLN A 31 -15.36 6.35 19.37
C GLN A 31 -14.48 7.59 19.53
N ALA A 32 -13.37 7.49 20.26
CA ALA A 32 -12.41 8.58 20.38
C ALA A 32 -11.77 8.94 19.02
N ASP A 33 -11.42 7.93 18.22
CA ASP A 33 -10.76 8.12 16.91
C ASP A 33 -11.76 8.41 15.77
N ALA A 34 -13.07 8.38 16.02
CA ALA A 34 -14.08 8.52 14.97
C ALA A 34 -14.02 9.87 14.25
N GLN A 35 -13.71 10.94 14.99
CA GLN A 35 -13.59 12.29 14.43
C GLN A 35 -12.35 12.42 13.56
N ASP A 36 -11.18 12.01 14.07
CA ASP A 36 -9.91 12.05 13.32
C ASP A 36 -10.00 11.21 12.04
N ARG A 37 -10.65 10.04 12.11
CA ARG A 37 -10.88 9.19 10.94
C ARG A 37 -11.76 9.87 9.89
N ALA A 38 -12.79 10.61 10.32
CA ALA A 38 -13.66 11.33 9.40
C ALA A 38 -12.91 12.48 8.69
N GLU A 39 -12.06 13.20 9.42
CA GLU A 39 -11.21 14.25 8.86
C GLU A 39 -10.17 13.70 7.88
N ASP A 40 -9.55 12.57 8.20
CA ASP A 40 -8.59 11.88 7.31
C ASP A 40 -9.24 11.42 6.01
N LEU A 41 -10.45 10.86 6.08
CA LEU A 41 -11.21 10.44 4.90
C LEU A 41 -11.60 11.64 4.04
N ALA A 42 -12.05 12.75 4.65
CA ALA A 42 -12.38 13.98 3.94
C ALA A 42 -11.14 14.56 3.24
N ARG A 43 -10.01 14.66 3.94
CA ARG A 43 -8.74 15.17 3.40
C ARG A 43 -8.20 14.30 2.27
N ASN A 44 -8.34 12.98 2.37
CA ASN A 44 -7.94 12.05 1.32
C ASN A 44 -8.82 12.19 0.06
N ALA A 45 -10.14 12.31 0.24
CA ALA A 45 -11.05 12.56 -0.89
C ALA A 45 -10.71 13.87 -1.63
N ASP A 46 -10.40 14.91 -0.86
CA ASP A 46 -9.97 16.21 -1.37
C ASP A 46 -8.61 16.16 -2.10
N TYR A 47 -7.66 15.37 -1.55
CA TYR A 47 -6.37 15.11 -2.18
C TYR A 47 -6.52 14.40 -3.51
N ILE A 48 -7.33 13.34 -3.55
CA ILE A 48 -7.67 12.60 -4.77
C ILE A 48 -8.30 13.57 -5.77
N ALA A 49 -9.36 14.30 -5.40
CA ALA A 49 -10.03 15.23 -6.31
C ALA A 49 -9.09 16.26 -6.96
N ARG A 50 -8.07 16.74 -6.23
CA ARG A 50 -7.08 17.72 -6.74
C ARG A 50 -5.92 17.13 -7.53
N HIS A 51 -5.54 15.88 -7.27
CA HIS A 51 -4.30 15.27 -7.80
C HIS A 51 -4.52 13.99 -8.59
N SER A 52 -5.76 13.52 -8.73
CA SER A 52 -6.10 12.29 -9.44
C SER A 52 -6.39 12.52 -10.91
N SER A 53 -5.90 13.58 -11.54
CA SER A 53 -5.95 13.68 -13.00
C SER A 53 -5.27 12.44 -13.57
N PRO A 54 -6.03 11.50 -14.17
CA PRO A 54 -5.40 10.37 -14.83
C PRO A 54 -4.51 10.95 -15.91
N LEU A 55 -3.32 10.38 -16.09
CA LEU A 55 -2.54 10.66 -17.30
C LEU A 55 -3.38 10.18 -18.49
N GLU A 56 -4.07 11.11 -19.16
CA GLU A 56 -4.82 10.78 -20.36
C GLU A 56 -3.81 10.53 -21.49
N PRO A 57 -3.99 9.46 -22.28
CA PRO A 57 -3.15 9.23 -23.43
C PRO A 57 -3.31 10.40 -24.41
N ASN A 58 -2.19 10.93 -24.91
CA ASN A 58 -2.20 11.96 -25.93
C ASN A 58 -2.93 11.43 -27.19
N VAL A 59 -4.12 11.95 -27.49
CA VAL A 59 -4.94 11.59 -28.65
C VAL A 59 -4.49 12.33 -29.93
N GLY A 60 -3.40 13.09 -29.86
CA GLY A 60 -2.85 13.86 -30.97
C GLY A 60 -1.90 13.05 -31.84
N GLY A 61 -2.44 12.32 -32.82
CA GLY A 61 -1.67 11.71 -33.90
C GLY A 61 -2.53 10.81 -34.78
N SER A 62 -2.88 11.28 -35.97
CA SER A 62 -3.77 10.62 -36.95
C SER A 62 -3.22 9.33 -37.57
N ASN A 63 -2.18 8.74 -37.00
CA ASN A 63 -1.68 7.42 -37.37
C ASN A 63 -1.98 6.49 -36.20
N PRO A 64 -2.72 5.38 -36.38
CA PRO A 64 -2.82 4.35 -35.36
C PRO A 64 -1.42 3.78 -35.15
N GLY A 65 -0.65 4.39 -34.25
CA GLY A 65 0.70 3.98 -33.93
C GLY A 65 0.68 2.50 -33.58
N GLN A 66 1.61 1.73 -34.13
CA GLN A 66 1.60 0.29 -33.88
C GLN A 66 1.84 0.05 -32.39
N VAL A 67 0.88 -0.57 -31.71
CA VAL A 67 1.01 -1.02 -30.32
C VAL A 67 1.30 -2.52 -30.33
N VAL A 68 2.35 -2.92 -29.62
CA VAL A 68 2.74 -4.34 -29.49
C VAL A 68 2.82 -4.71 -28.02
N GLU A 69 2.11 -5.76 -27.65
CA GLU A 69 2.14 -6.30 -26.30
C GLU A 69 3.13 -7.45 -26.16
N TYR A 70 3.77 -7.49 -24.99
CA TYR A 70 4.69 -8.55 -24.60
C TYR A 70 4.28 -9.08 -23.23
N SER A 71 4.48 -10.38 -23.02
CA SER A 71 4.23 -11.06 -21.75
C SER A 71 5.37 -12.00 -21.42
N THR A 72 5.80 -12.06 -20.16
CA THR A 72 6.72 -13.10 -19.68
C THR A 72 6.05 -14.46 -19.49
N GLY A 73 4.73 -14.56 -19.69
CA GLY A 73 3.96 -15.80 -19.55
C GLY A 73 3.20 -15.88 -18.23
N GLY A 74 3.00 -17.09 -17.72
CA GLY A 74 2.46 -17.31 -16.38
C GLY A 74 3.42 -16.83 -15.28
N GLU A 75 2.94 -16.81 -14.05
CA GLU A 75 3.76 -16.49 -12.88
C GLU A 75 4.84 -17.56 -12.71
N THR A 76 6.09 -17.12 -12.57
CA THR A 76 7.25 -18.01 -12.42
C THR A 76 8.14 -17.58 -11.26
N THR A 77 8.81 -18.55 -10.66
CA THR A 77 9.83 -18.34 -9.61
C THR A 77 11.20 -17.97 -10.19
N THR A 78 11.34 -18.00 -11.52
CA THR A 78 12.60 -17.72 -12.24
C THR A 78 12.66 -16.29 -12.76
N VAL A 79 13.88 -15.79 -12.97
CA VAL A 79 14.10 -14.51 -13.66
C VAL A 79 13.93 -14.73 -15.16
N ILE A 80 12.96 -14.06 -15.76
CA ILE A 80 12.76 -14.04 -17.20
C ILE A 80 13.17 -12.68 -17.74
N THR A 81 13.97 -12.67 -18.81
CA THR A 81 14.27 -11.46 -19.59
C THR A 81 13.80 -11.66 -21.02
N LYS A 82 12.99 -10.73 -21.53
CA LYS A 82 12.54 -10.69 -22.92
C LYS A 82 13.06 -9.44 -23.61
N THR A 83 13.59 -9.61 -24.82
CA THR A 83 13.84 -8.49 -25.74
C THR A 83 12.50 -8.03 -26.32
N LEU A 84 12.27 -6.72 -26.35
CA LEU A 84 11.05 -6.11 -26.87
C LEU A 84 11.31 -5.53 -28.27
N LYS A 85 11.29 -4.20 -28.41
CA LYS A 85 11.58 -3.45 -29.64
C LYS A 85 12.93 -2.74 -29.55
N SER A 86 13.44 -2.25 -30.68
CA SER A 86 14.60 -1.34 -30.70
C SER A 86 14.28 -0.06 -29.92
N THR A 87 15.29 0.60 -29.36
CA THR A 87 15.13 1.94 -28.79
C THR A 87 14.97 3.03 -29.86
N ASN A 88 15.20 2.70 -31.13
CA ASN A 88 14.99 3.63 -32.24
C ASN A 88 13.55 3.51 -32.77
N GLY A 89 12.78 4.60 -32.70
CA GLY A 89 11.41 4.66 -33.20
C GLY A 89 10.36 3.93 -32.34
N TRP A 90 10.73 3.50 -31.13
CA TRP A 90 9.81 2.85 -30.18
C TRP A 90 10.10 3.25 -28.75
N ALA A 91 9.02 3.35 -27.96
CA ALA A 91 9.06 3.43 -26.51
C ALA A 91 8.29 2.24 -25.93
N CYS A 92 8.78 1.70 -24.82
CA CYS A 92 8.12 0.59 -24.14
C CYS A 92 7.96 0.91 -22.65
N ALA A 93 6.83 0.50 -22.08
CA ALA A 93 6.56 0.62 -20.65
C ALA A 93 5.95 -0.66 -20.09
N LEU A 94 6.09 -0.82 -18.78
CA LEU A 94 5.46 -1.89 -18.02
C LEU A 94 3.95 -1.62 -17.98
N SER A 95 3.13 -2.60 -18.34
CA SER A 95 1.66 -2.45 -18.39
C SER A 95 0.94 -3.22 -17.30
N LYS A 96 1.49 -4.37 -16.89
CA LYS A 96 0.94 -5.16 -15.80
C LYS A 96 2.05 -5.94 -15.10
N VAL A 97 1.94 -6.05 -13.78
CA VAL A 97 2.71 -7.00 -12.97
C VAL A 97 1.71 -7.81 -12.17
N SER A 98 1.87 -9.14 -12.18
CA SER A 98 1.16 -10.03 -11.28
C SER A 98 2.14 -10.96 -10.60
N GLY A 99 1.73 -11.53 -9.48
CA GLY A 99 2.56 -12.43 -8.74
C GLY A 99 2.08 -12.62 -7.32
N TYR A 100 2.56 -13.69 -6.71
CA TYR A 100 2.41 -13.91 -5.29
C TYR A 100 3.78 -13.86 -4.61
N TYR A 101 3.74 -13.56 -3.33
CA TYR A 101 4.92 -13.44 -2.50
C TYR A 101 4.78 -14.28 -1.23
N GLY A 102 5.71 -15.20 -1.01
CA GLY A 102 5.82 -15.99 0.21
C GLY A 102 6.93 -15.48 1.13
N ARG A 103 6.56 -15.12 2.38
CA ARG A 103 7.44 -14.80 3.54
C ARG A 103 8.50 -13.68 3.35
N GLY A 104 8.26 -12.50 3.94
CA GLY A 104 9.23 -11.39 4.05
C GLY A 104 8.87 -10.12 3.27
N LEU A 105 9.77 -9.15 3.09
CA LEU A 105 9.44 -7.81 2.56
C LEU A 105 9.86 -7.60 1.08
N LYS A 106 10.00 -8.67 0.29
CA LYS A 106 10.65 -8.59 -1.04
C LYS A 106 9.62 -8.71 -2.17
N GLY A 107 8.91 -7.62 -2.46
CA GLY A 107 7.83 -7.56 -3.45
C GLY A 107 8.18 -8.05 -4.87
N THR A 108 7.14 -8.10 -5.72
CA THR A 108 7.26 -8.44 -7.15
C THR A 108 8.25 -7.51 -7.85
N ASP A 109 9.27 -8.08 -8.52
CA ASP A 109 10.26 -7.31 -9.29
C ASP A 109 9.97 -7.48 -10.77
N ALA A 110 9.60 -6.38 -11.43
CA ALA A 110 9.47 -6.31 -12.86
C ALA A 110 9.78 -4.90 -13.36
N HIS A 111 10.52 -4.80 -14.45
CA HIS A 111 10.89 -3.50 -15.02
C HIS A 111 11.15 -3.61 -16.51
N VAL A 112 10.82 -2.52 -17.21
CA VAL A 112 11.20 -2.29 -18.61
C VAL A 112 12.38 -1.33 -18.63
N TYR A 113 13.44 -1.68 -19.36
CA TYR A 113 14.68 -0.91 -19.38
C TYR A 113 15.35 -0.98 -20.76
N GLN A 114 16.28 -0.05 -21.02
CA GLN A 114 17.05 0.00 -22.25
C GLN A 114 18.39 -0.69 -22.07
N SER A 115 18.77 -1.57 -22.99
CA SER A 115 20.10 -2.19 -23.01
C SER A 115 20.42 -2.76 -24.39
N GLY A 116 21.59 -2.39 -24.93
CA GLY A 116 22.09 -2.88 -26.22
C GLY A 116 21.28 -2.39 -27.44
N GLY A 117 20.69 -1.20 -27.39
CA GLY A 117 19.85 -0.66 -28.47
C GLY A 117 18.43 -1.24 -28.54
N TYR A 118 18.02 -1.97 -27.49
CA TYR A 118 16.68 -2.54 -27.36
C TYR A 118 16.06 -2.20 -26.01
N TRP A 119 14.74 -2.11 -26.01
CA TRP A 119 13.93 -2.25 -24.82
C TRP A 119 13.88 -3.70 -24.39
N ARG A 120 13.93 -3.93 -23.09
CA ARG A 120 13.88 -5.26 -22.48
C ARG A 120 12.89 -5.26 -21.33
N LEU A 121 12.17 -6.36 -21.17
CA LEU A 121 11.32 -6.63 -20.02
C LEU A 121 12.01 -7.68 -19.16
N LYS A 122 12.23 -7.36 -17.88
CA LYS A 122 12.66 -8.34 -16.88
C LYS A 122 11.54 -8.56 -15.87
N SER A 123 11.30 -9.82 -15.52
CA SER A 123 10.34 -10.24 -14.50
C SER A 123 11.00 -11.24 -13.57
N GLY A 124 10.69 -11.13 -12.29
CA GLY A 124 11.13 -12.05 -11.25
C GLY A 124 12.47 -11.66 -10.63
N ARG A 125 12.74 -12.31 -9.50
CA ARG A 125 13.96 -12.12 -8.70
C ARG A 125 14.52 -13.47 -8.33
N ALA A 126 15.83 -13.66 -8.55
CA ALA A 126 16.52 -14.84 -8.09
C ALA A 126 16.43 -14.95 -6.56
N SER A 127 16.12 -16.13 -6.05
CA SER A 127 16.13 -16.46 -4.62
C SER A 127 15.14 -15.64 -3.76
N CYS A 128 13.94 -15.37 -4.27
CA CYS A 128 12.90 -14.65 -3.51
C CYS A 128 12.13 -15.48 -2.47
N GLY A 129 12.57 -16.72 -2.16
CA GLY A 129 12.03 -17.50 -1.03
C GLY A 129 10.59 -18.01 -1.20
N GLY A 130 10.14 -18.17 -2.45
CA GLY A 130 8.75 -18.58 -2.77
C GLY A 130 7.90 -17.44 -3.31
N CYS A 131 8.44 -16.63 -4.20
CA CYS A 131 7.66 -15.70 -5.01
C CYS A 131 7.47 -16.27 -6.42
N ALA A 132 6.36 -15.93 -7.05
CA ALA A 132 6.21 -16.10 -8.49
C ALA A 132 5.77 -14.77 -9.09
N VAL A 133 6.38 -14.36 -10.21
CA VAL A 133 6.11 -13.06 -10.84
C VAL A 133 5.87 -13.26 -12.33
N SER A 134 4.87 -12.57 -12.86
CA SER A 134 4.65 -12.37 -14.29
C SER A 134 4.55 -10.87 -14.59
N ALA A 135 5.03 -10.48 -15.76
CA ALA A 135 4.96 -9.11 -16.22
C ALA A 135 4.51 -9.03 -17.68
N LYS A 136 3.81 -7.93 -17.99
CA LYS A 136 3.50 -7.51 -19.34
C LYS A 136 4.09 -6.15 -19.62
N ALA A 137 4.47 -5.93 -20.87
CA ALA A 137 4.92 -4.64 -21.37
C ALA A 137 4.16 -4.29 -22.64
N ILE A 138 3.99 -3.00 -22.87
CA ILE A 138 3.43 -2.44 -24.10
C ILE A 138 4.51 -1.57 -24.73
N CYS A 139 4.68 -1.71 -26.04
CA CYS A 139 5.53 -0.83 -26.85
C CYS A 139 4.67 -0.09 -27.87
N TRP A 140 4.96 1.19 -28.05
CA TRP A 140 4.36 2.03 -29.08
C TRP A 140 5.45 2.70 -29.91
N GLN A 141 5.15 2.97 -31.18
CA GLN A 141 6.05 3.73 -32.05
C GLN A 141 6.19 5.17 -31.54
N THR A 142 7.43 5.65 -31.51
CA THR A 142 7.75 7.07 -31.27
C THR A 142 8.09 7.67 -32.63
N GLN A 143 7.37 8.73 -33.00
CA GLN A 143 7.51 9.42 -34.29
C GLN A 143 8.93 9.95 -34.51
#